data_AF-A0A424QMU2-F1
#
_entry.id   AF-A0A424QMU2-F1
#
_cell.length_a   1.000
_cell.length_b   1.000
_cell.length_c   1.000
_cell.angle_alpha   90.00
_cell.angle_beta   90.00
_cell.angle_gamma   90.00
#
_symmetry.space_group_name_H-M   'P 1'
#
loop_
_entity.id
_entity.type
_entity.pdbx_description
1 polymer ?
#
loop_
_entity_poly.entity_id
_entity_poly.type
_entity_poly.pdbx_seq_one_letter_code
_entity_poly.pdbx_strand_id
1 'polypeptide(L)'
;MVHSPSLSPLGSLLSIAYAGTDMSIHVVCKSATGDLVKWALDYPVFQRLLRERADRSRAIALLSAFRDCTLTDPDSGLRRWNLLDVVGILGQGLSLDAPASTASHHLQTAA
;
A
#
# COMPACT_ATOMS: atom_id res chain seq x y z
N MET A 1 14.87 -7.63 13.52
CA MET A 1 15.66 -6.80 12.58
C MET A 1 14.73 -6.31 11.50
N VAL A 2 14.46 -5.00 11.48
CA VAL A 2 13.61 -4.37 10.46
C VAL A 2 14.47 -4.21 9.22
N HIS A 3 14.27 -5.07 8.22
CA HIS A 3 14.89 -4.86 6.91
C HIS A 3 14.13 -3.72 6.24
N SER A 4 14.59 -2.49 6.45
CA SER A 4 14.31 -1.40 5.52
C SER A 4 14.77 -1.88 4.15
N PRO A 5 13.89 -1.94 3.13
CA PRO A 5 14.29 -2.44 1.84
C PRO A 5 15.42 -1.54 1.32
N SER A 6 16.60 -2.13 1.13
CA SER A 6 17.71 -1.48 0.45
C SER A 6 17.24 -0.99 -0.92
N LEU A 7 17.88 0.07 -1.42
CA LEU A 7 17.68 0.78 -2.69
C LEU A 7 17.75 -0.12 -3.94
N SER A 8 16.85 -1.08 -4.05
CA SER A 8 16.57 -1.89 -5.23
C SER A 8 15.19 -1.51 -5.72
N PRO A 9 14.92 -1.56 -7.04
CA PRO A 9 13.58 -1.28 -7.55
C PRO A 9 12.59 -2.19 -6.82
N LEU A 10 11.64 -1.57 -6.13
CA LEU A 10 10.66 -2.27 -5.30
C LEU A 10 9.64 -2.99 -6.16
N GLY A 11 9.56 -2.61 -7.45
CA GLY A 11 8.72 -3.23 -8.44
C GLY A 11 7.26 -2.81 -8.28
N SER A 12 6.36 -3.72 -8.63
CA SER A 12 4.92 -3.49 -8.59
C SER A 12 4.28 -4.20 -7.40
N LEU A 13 3.61 -3.44 -6.54
CA LEU A 13 2.77 -3.97 -5.47
C LEU A 13 1.52 -4.65 -6.06
N LEU A 14 1.29 -5.90 -5.69
CA LEU A 14 0.22 -6.76 -6.22
C LEU A 14 -0.88 -7.05 -5.22
N SER A 15 -0.53 -7.30 -3.96
CA SER A 15 -1.50 -7.63 -2.92
C SER A 15 -1.05 -7.17 -1.55
N ILE A 16 -2.02 -6.90 -0.67
CA ILE A 16 -1.79 -6.52 0.71
C ILE A 16 -2.65 -7.39 1.63
N ALA A 17 -2.09 -7.86 2.75
CA ALA A 17 -2.82 -8.51 3.82
C ALA A 17 -2.57 -7.83 5.16
N TYR A 18 -3.63 -7.59 5.93
CA TYR A 18 -3.55 -6.89 7.22
C TYR A 18 -4.76 -7.18 8.12
N ALA A 19 -4.61 -6.96 9.42
CA ALA A 19 -5.67 -7.11 10.42
C ALA A 19 -5.81 -5.87 11.32
N GLY A 20 -5.28 -4.74 10.87
CA GLY A 20 -5.29 -3.46 11.56
C GLY A 20 -4.04 -2.63 11.26
N THR A 21 -4.06 -1.36 11.66
CA THR A 21 -2.92 -0.43 11.49
C THR A 21 -1.88 -0.56 12.60
N ASP A 22 -2.21 -1.24 13.68
CA ASP A 22 -1.35 -1.58 14.82
C ASP A 22 -0.67 -2.96 14.66
N MET A 23 -0.92 -3.66 13.55
CA MET A 23 -0.28 -4.92 13.21
C MET A 23 0.57 -4.78 11.95
N SER A 24 1.42 -5.76 11.69
CA SER A 24 2.22 -5.78 10.46
C SER A 24 1.32 -5.87 9.22
N ILE A 25 1.65 -5.05 8.24
CA ILE A 25 1.08 -5.04 6.90
C ILE A 25 1.95 -5.94 6.03
N HIS A 26 1.37 -7.02 5.52
CA HIS A 26 2.05 -7.92 4.62
C HIS A 26 1.80 -7.49 3.18
N VAL A 27 2.87 -7.27 2.42
CA VAL A 27 2.79 -6.86 1.03
C VAL A 27 3.50 -7.86 0.13
N VAL A 28 2.92 -8.10 -1.04
CA VAL A 28 3.54 -8.89 -2.11
C VAL A 28 3.79 -7.98 -3.29
N CYS A 29 5.04 -7.95 -3.72
CA CYS A 29 5.51 -7.17 -4.85
C CYS A 29 6.11 -8.08 -5.91
N LYS A 30 6.04 -7.65 -7.17
CA LYS A 30 6.74 -8.28 -8.28
C LYS A 30 7.91 -7.38 -8.70
N SER A 31 9.12 -7.91 -8.63
CA SER A 31 10.33 -7.20 -9.06
C SER A 31 10.33 -6.98 -10.58
N ALA A 32 11.26 -6.15 -11.07
CA ALA A 32 11.47 -5.95 -12.50
C ALA A 32 11.89 -7.25 -13.23
N THR A 33 12.56 -8.17 -12.54
CA THR A 33 12.94 -9.51 -13.07
C THR A 33 11.78 -10.49 -13.10
N GLY A 34 10.65 -10.14 -12.49
CA GLY A 34 9.44 -10.96 -12.43
C GLY A 34 9.32 -11.82 -11.18
N ASP A 35 10.30 -11.76 -10.28
CA ASP A 35 10.29 -12.48 -9.00
C ASP A 35 9.25 -11.90 -8.05
N LEU A 36 8.64 -12.76 -7.25
CA LEU A 36 7.73 -12.34 -6.18
C LEU A 36 8.49 -12.15 -4.88
N VAL A 37 8.31 -10.98 -4.27
CA VAL A 37 8.94 -10.61 -3.01
C VAL A 37 7.85 -10.27 -2.00
N LYS A 38 8.02 -10.77 -0.77
CA LYS A 38 7.11 -10.48 0.34
C LYS A 38 7.81 -9.65 1.41
N TRP A 39 7.13 -8.63 1.90
CA TRP A 39 7.56 -7.86 3.06
C TRP A 39 6.48 -7.85 4.15
N ALA A 40 6.92 -7.71 5.39
CA ALA A 40 6.08 -7.38 6.53
C ALA A 40 6.55 -6.02 7.05
N LEU A 41 5.66 -5.03 7.02
CA LEU A 41 5.98 -3.64 7.32
C LEU A 41 5.04 -3.14 8.41
N ASP A 42 5.53 -2.30 9.31
CA ASP A 42 4.61 -1.56 10.18
C ASP A 42 3.83 -0.54 9.36
N TYR A 43 2.59 -0.24 9.78
CA TYR A 43 1.72 0.66 9.04
C TYR A 43 2.35 2.03 8.72
N PRO A 44 3.09 2.71 9.64
CA PRO A 44 3.76 3.97 9.30
C PRO A 44 4.79 3.83 8.17
N VAL A 45 5.51 2.70 8.11
CA VAL A 45 6.50 2.42 7.07
C VAL A 45 5.80 2.18 5.73
N PHE A 46 4.73 1.39 5.74
CA PHE A 46 3.90 1.14 4.55
C PHE A 46 3.27 2.44 4.01
N GLN A 47 2.68 3.26 4.88
CA GLN A 47 2.08 4.52 4.49
C GLN A 47 3.11 5.50 3.92
N ARG A 48 4.29 5.58 4.54
CA ARG A 48 5.41 6.40 4.03
C ARG A 48 5.86 5.91 2.66
N LEU A 49 6.03 4.59 2.49
CA LEU A 49 6.41 3.98 1.23
C LEU A 49 5.44 4.37 0.11
N LEU A 50 4.14 4.18 0.30
CA LEU A 50 3.14 4.56 -0.72
C LEU A 50 3.20 6.04 -1.07
N ARG A 51 3.36 6.92 -0.07
CA ARG A 51 3.38 8.37 -0.29
C ARG A 51 4.62 8.85 -1.06
N GLU A 52 5.77 8.24 -0.81
CA GLU A 52 7.04 8.66 -1.39
C GLU A 52 7.30 8.03 -2.77
N ARG A 53 6.73 6.87 -3.05
CA ARG A 53 7.14 6.01 -4.16
C ARG A 53 6.07 5.68 -5.19
N ALA A 54 4.80 5.82 -4.82
CA ALA A 54 3.70 5.52 -5.72
C ALA A 54 3.11 6.80 -6.32
N ASP A 55 2.46 6.64 -7.48
CA ASP A 55 1.60 7.70 -8.00
C ASP A 55 0.54 8.10 -6.95
N ARG A 56 0.37 9.41 -6.74
CA ARG A 56 -0.47 9.95 -5.66
C ARG A 56 -1.93 9.52 -5.80
N SER A 57 -2.48 9.57 -7.01
CA SER A 57 -3.90 9.26 -7.24
C SER A 57 -4.19 7.79 -6.94
N ARG A 58 -3.28 6.90 -7.38
CA ARG A 58 -3.37 5.46 -7.17
C ARG A 58 -3.11 5.08 -5.70
N ALA A 59 -2.17 5.75 -5.04
CA ALA A 59 -1.92 5.58 -3.60
C ALA A 59 -3.16 5.96 -2.78
N ILE A 60 -3.84 7.06 -3.11
CA ILE A 60 -5.08 7.48 -2.44
C ILE A 60 -6.21 6.47 -2.67
N ALA A 61 -6.37 5.96 -3.90
CA ALA A 61 -7.37 4.94 -4.19
C ALA A 61 -7.13 3.67 -3.35
N LEU A 62 -5.87 3.22 -3.26
CA LEU A 62 -5.50 2.06 -2.47
C LEU A 62 -5.70 2.27 -0.96
N LEU A 63 -5.32 3.44 -0.43
CA LEU A 63 -5.55 3.80 0.98
C LEU A 63 -7.04 3.93 1.31
N SER A 64 -7.87 4.34 0.33
CA SER A 64 -9.33 4.38 0.51
C SER A 64 -9.90 2.98 0.65
N ALA A 65 -9.52 2.04 -0.24
CA ALA A 65 -9.90 0.63 -0.11
C ALA A 65 -9.43 0.02 1.23
N PHE A 66 -8.25 0.44 1.71
CA PHE A 66 -7.71 0.03 3.00
C PHE A 66 -8.57 0.49 4.19
N ARG A 67 -9.12 1.72 4.10
CA ARG A 67 -9.99 2.29 5.13
C ARG A 67 -11.38 1.63 5.12
N ASP A 68 -11.88 1.25 3.95
CA ASP A 68 -13.25 0.78 3.79
C ASP A 68 -13.43 -0.69 4.26
N CYS A 69 -12.34 -1.42 4.52
CA CYS A 69 -12.41 -2.77 5.06
C CYS A 69 -12.74 -2.79 6.55
N THR A 70 -13.67 -3.67 6.95
CA THR A 70 -13.98 -3.92 8.36
C THR A 70 -12.85 -4.71 9.02
N LEU A 71 -12.32 -4.21 10.14
CA LEU A 71 -11.22 -4.84 10.89
C LEU A 71 -11.69 -5.86 11.93
N THR A 72 -12.99 -5.84 12.25
CA THR A 72 -13.57 -6.71 13.27
C THR A 72 -14.68 -7.53 12.63
N ASP A 73 -14.68 -8.82 12.93
CA ASP A 73 -15.75 -9.71 12.56
C ASP A 73 -16.97 -9.45 13.49
N PRO A 74 -18.16 -9.13 12.95
CA PRO A 74 -19.29 -8.70 13.75
C PRO A 74 -19.87 -9.83 14.62
N ASP A 75 -19.69 -11.09 14.22
CA ASP A 75 -20.26 -12.25 14.92
C ASP A 75 -19.36 -12.69 16.08
N SER A 76 -18.03 -12.67 15.88
CA SER A 76 -17.06 -13.14 16.87
C SER A 76 -16.40 -12.02 17.69
N GLY A 77 -16.48 -10.77 17.23
CA GLY A 77 -15.73 -9.64 17.82
C GLY A 77 -14.22 -9.72 17.63
N LEU A 78 -13.71 -10.74 16.91
CA LEU A 78 -12.30 -10.95 16.65
C LEU A 78 -11.83 -10.09 15.48
N ARG A 79 -10.50 -9.90 15.39
CA ARG A 79 -9.91 -9.21 14.24
C ARG A 79 -10.05 -10.05 12.98
N ARG A 80 -10.47 -9.39 11.90
CA ARG A 80 -10.54 -9.95 10.57
C ARG A 80 -9.25 -9.67 9.81
N TRP A 81 -8.72 -10.69 9.17
CA TRP A 81 -7.69 -10.52 8.15
C TRP A 81 -8.34 -10.06 6.85
N ASN A 82 -7.92 -8.90 6.37
CA ASN A 82 -8.30 -8.35 5.09
C ASN A 82 -7.21 -8.65 4.07
N LEU A 83 -7.63 -9.03 2.87
CA LEU A 83 -6.79 -9.20 1.70
C LEU A 83 -7.25 -8.22 0.63
N LEU A 84 -6.36 -7.34 0.22
CA LEU A 84 -6.59 -6.40 -0.89
C LEU A 84 -5.84 -6.91 -2.11
N ASP A 85 -6.59 -7.17 -3.17
CA ASP A 85 -6.04 -7.37 -4.51
C ASP A 85 -5.84 -6.00 -5.19
N VAL A 86 -4.58 -5.57 -5.28
CA VAL A 86 -4.23 -4.26 -5.85
C VAL A 86 -4.52 -4.22 -7.34
N VAL A 87 -4.37 -5.35 -8.04
CA VAL A 87 -4.67 -5.45 -9.47
C VAL A 87 -6.18 -5.33 -9.68
N GLY A 88 -6.99 -5.98 -8.85
CA GLY A 88 -8.45 -5.83 -8.87
C GLY A 88 -8.93 -4.40 -8.60
N ILE A 89 -8.26 -3.67 -7.70
CA ILE A 89 -8.63 -2.29 -7.33
C ILE A 89 -8.20 -1.27 -8.39
N LEU A 90 -6.99 -1.43 -8.95
CA LEU A 90 -6.35 -0.40 -9.80
C LEU A 90 -6.20 -0.81 -11.27
N GLY A 91 -6.69 -1.99 -11.67
CA GLY A 91 -6.54 -2.60 -12.99
C GLY A 91 -5.14 -3.13 -13.31
N GLN A 92 -4.14 -2.79 -12.51
CA GLN A 92 -2.75 -3.24 -12.62
C GLN A 92 -2.02 -3.05 -11.30
N GLY A 93 -0.86 -3.70 -11.14
CA GLY A 93 0.00 -3.52 -9.97
C GLY A 93 0.39 -2.05 -9.76
N LEU A 94 0.58 -1.65 -8.50
CA LEU A 94 1.01 -0.29 -8.17
C LEU A 94 2.54 -0.22 -8.22
N SER A 95 3.08 0.49 -9.22
CA SER A 95 4.53 0.74 -9.28
C SER A 95 4.98 1.56 -8.07
N LEU A 96 5.98 1.03 -7.37
CA LEU A 96 6.68 1.67 -6.25
C LEU A 96 8.03 2.27 -6.69
N ASP A 97 8.26 2.34 -8.00
CA ASP A 97 9.45 2.96 -8.60
C ASP A 97 9.07 4.22 -9.39
N ALA A 98 7.83 4.71 -9.24
CA ALA A 98 7.40 5.91 -9.93
C ALA A 98 8.15 7.14 -9.37
N PRO A 99 8.67 8.03 -10.23
CA PRO A 99 9.19 9.30 -9.75
C PRO A 99 8.06 10.06 -9.07
N ALA A 100 8.29 10.53 -7.84
CA ALA A 100 7.33 11.33 -7.11
C ALA A 100 6.85 12.48 -7.99
N SER A 101 5.58 12.46 -8.38
CA SER A 101 5.01 13.49 -9.26
C SER A 101 5.12 14.84 -8.57
N THR A 102 5.93 15.74 -9.14
CA THR A 102 6.05 17.15 -8.76
C THR A 102 4.84 17.96 -9.24
N ALA A 103 3.64 17.40 -9.08
CA ALA A 103 2.41 18.13 -9.36
C ALA A 103 2.13 19.11 -8.20
N SER A 104 2.65 20.33 -8.34
CA SER A 104 2.27 21.48 -7.54
C SER A 104 0.78 21.79 -7.78
N HIS A 105 -0.10 21.31 -6.91
CA HIS A 105 -1.50 21.70 -6.95
C HIS A 105 -1.68 22.97 -6.12
N HIS A 106 -1.98 24.07 -6.82
CA HIS A 106 -2.42 25.33 -6.22
C HIS A 106 -3.73 25.09 -5.48
N LEU A 107 -3.70 25.04 -4.15
CA LEU A 107 -4.90 24.99 -3.33
C LEU A 107 -5.60 26.34 -3.46
N GLN A 108 -6.66 26.42 -4.25
CA GLN A 108 -7.56 27.57 -4.20
C GLN A 108 -8.33 27.52 -2.88
N THR A 109 -8.05 28.48 -2.01
CA THR A 109 -8.80 28.72 -0.79
C THR A 109 -10.25 29.06 -1.16
N ALA A 110 -11.22 28.29 -0.66
CA ALA A 110 -12.62 28.69 -0.74
C ALA A 110 -12.82 29.95 0.11
N ALA A 111 -13.31 31.02 -0.52
CA ALA A 111 -13.70 32.27 0.13
C ALA A 111 -15.13 32.18 0.67
#